data_AF-A0A7V4M0T5-F1
#
_entry.id   AF-A0A7V4M0T5-F1
#
_cell.length_a   1.000
_cell.length_b   1.000
_cell.length_c   1.000
_cell.angle_alpha   90.00
_cell.angle_beta   90.00
_cell.angle_gamma   90.00
#
_symmetry.space_group_name_H-M   'P 1'
#
loop_
_entity.id
_entity.type
_entity.pdbx_description
1 polymer ?
#
loop_
_entity_poly.entity_id
_entity_poly.type
_entity_poly.pdbx_seq_one_letter_code
_entity_poly.pdbx_strand_id
1 'polypeptide(L)'
;MNIFYVVAGTGGRFLCDASIRDSNLVAGLRGAGHRVAVLPVYLPFDDDGIEEASCGENEIYAGAIGVWIAQRFPWFGRIPPV
;
A
#
# COMPACT_ATOMS: atom_id res chain seq x y z
N MET A 1 12.99 -5.89 18.11
CA MET A 1 13.65 -5.62 16.81
C MET A 1 12.79 -4.67 15.99
N ASN A 2 13.39 -3.95 15.05
CA ASN A 2 12.66 -3.15 14.06
C ASN A 2 12.48 -4.01 12.81
N ILE A 3 11.24 -4.27 12.42
CA ILE A 3 10.87 -5.15 11.32
C ILE A 3 10.04 -4.35 10.33
N PHE A 4 10.46 -4.36 9.08
CA PHE A 4 9.71 -3.76 7.97
C PHE A 4 9.08 -4.91 7.17
N TYR A 5 7.75 -5.00 7.20
CA TYR A 5 6.98 -6.12 6.67
C TYR A 5 6.28 -5.71 5.38
N VAL A 6 6.71 -6.29 4.26
CA VAL A 6 6.19 -5.98 2.93
C VAL A 6 5.12 -7.01 2.56
N VAL A 7 3.94 -6.52 2.18
CA VAL A 7 2.78 -7.36 1.85
C VAL A 7 2.15 -6.91 0.56
N ALA A 8 1.43 -7.80 -0.12
CA ALA A 8 0.67 -7.42 -1.30
C ALA A 8 -0.34 -6.32 -0.95
N GLY A 9 -1.13 -6.49 0.12
CA GLY A 9 -2.19 -5.55 0.48
C GLY A 9 -3.42 -5.72 -0.42
N THR A 10 -4.60 -5.73 0.20
CA THR A 10 -5.84 -6.20 -0.47
C THR A 10 -7.00 -5.20 -0.47
N GLY A 11 -6.75 -3.93 -0.12
CA GLY A 11 -7.77 -2.89 -0.25
C GLY A 11 -8.92 -3.02 0.74
N GLY A 12 -8.73 -3.79 1.83
CA GLY A 12 -9.70 -4.16 2.86
C GLY A 12 -10.99 -4.89 2.40
N ARG A 13 -11.29 -4.90 1.10
CA ARG A 13 -12.46 -5.55 0.50
C ARG A 13 -12.20 -6.95 -0.02
N PHE A 14 -10.95 -7.32 -0.24
CA PHE A 14 -10.55 -8.66 -0.63
C PHE A 14 -9.86 -9.37 0.54
N LEU A 15 -10.61 -10.20 1.26
CA LEU A 15 -10.04 -11.05 2.32
C LEU A 15 -9.72 -12.43 1.74
N CYS A 16 -8.43 -12.76 1.66
CA CYS A 16 -7.97 -14.11 1.33
C CYS A 16 -7.15 -14.70 2.49
N ASP A 17 -6.77 -15.96 2.37
CA ASP A 17 -5.97 -16.66 3.38
C ASP A 17 -4.63 -15.96 3.67
N ALA A 18 -3.99 -15.39 2.64
CA ALA A 18 -2.76 -14.63 2.79
C ALA A 18 -2.95 -13.39 3.66
N SER A 19 -4.04 -12.64 3.48
CA SER A 19 -4.35 -11.45 4.28
C SER A 19 -4.50 -11.78 5.77
N ILE A 20 -5.24 -12.86 6.10
CA ILE A 20 -5.44 -13.28 7.49
C ILE A 20 -4.11 -13.73 8.12
N ARG A 21 -3.31 -14.48 7.37
CA ARG A 21 -1.98 -14.92 7.80
C ARG A 21 -1.06 -13.72 8.09
N ASP A 22 -1.06 -12.72 7.22
CA ASP A 22 -0.24 -11.51 7.37
C ASP A 22 -0.65 -10.71 8.61
N SER A 23 -1.95 -10.51 8.83
CA SER A 23 -2.47 -9.84 10.04
C SER A 23 -2.06 -10.57 11.31
N ASN A 24 -2.23 -11.90 11.35
CA ASN A 24 -1.90 -12.71 12.52
C ASN A 24 -0.39 -12.71 12.81
N LEU A 25 0.44 -12.73 11.77
CA LEU A 25 1.89 -12.65 11.93
C LEU A 25 2.32 -11.29 12.49
N VAL A 26 1.81 -10.19 11.92
CA VAL A 26 2.11 -8.84 12.41
C VAL A 26 1.66 -8.67 13.85
N ALA A 27 0.46 -9.15 14.20
CA ALA A 27 -0.05 -9.13 15.57
C ALA A 27 0.84 -9.94 16.52
N GLY A 28 1.26 -11.15 16.13
CA GLY A 28 2.16 -12.00 16.92
C GLY A 28 3.54 -11.36 17.14
N LEU A 29 4.13 -10.77 16.10
CA LEU A 29 5.41 -10.07 16.19
C LEU A 29 5.33 -8.85 17.11
N ARG A 30 4.24 -8.06 17.02
CA ARG A 30 3.98 -6.93 17.92
C ARG A 30 3.78 -7.42 19.37
N GLY A 31 3.02 -8.50 19.57
CA GLY A 31 2.82 -9.13 20.88
C GLY A 31 4.11 -9.65 21.51
N ALA A 32 5.09 -10.06 20.70
CA ALA A 32 6.43 -10.43 21.14
C ALA A 32 7.36 -9.23 21.44
N GLY A 33 6.85 -7.99 21.39
CA GLY A 33 7.60 -6.77 21.69
C GLY A 33 8.45 -6.25 20.54
N HIS A 34 8.17 -6.67 19.29
CA HIS A 34 8.84 -6.11 18.12
C HIS A 34 8.12 -4.86 17.60
N ARG A 35 8.89 -3.91 17.06
CA ARG A 35 8.37 -2.76 16.33
C ARG A 35 8.21 -3.17 14.86
N VAL A 36 6.96 -3.30 14.42
CA VAL A 36 6.63 -3.76 13.06
C VAL A 36 5.92 -2.65 12.29
N ALA A 37 6.55 -2.24 11.19
CA ALA A 37 6.03 -1.32 10.19
C ALA A 37 5.57 -2.14 8.98
N VAL A 38 4.34 -1.93 8.51
CA VAL A 38 3.76 -2.69 7.38
C VAL A 38 3.71 -1.79 6.14
N LEU A 39 4.19 -2.30 5.01
CA LEU A 39 4.13 -1.63 3.70
C LEU A 39 3.32 -2.49 2.71
N PRO A 40 2.10 -2.07 2.35
CA PRO A 40 1.37 -2.68 1.23
C PRO A 40 1.96 -2.24 -0.12
N VAL A 41 2.02 -3.16 -1.09
CA VAL A 41 2.61 -2.91 -2.42
C VAL A 41 1.55 -2.75 -3.53
N TYR A 42 0.37 -3.36 -3.36
CA TYR A 42 -0.70 -3.41 -4.37
C TYR A 42 -1.89 -2.54 -3.99
N LEU A 43 -2.48 -2.76 -2.81
CA LEU A 43 -3.61 -1.97 -2.31
C LEU A 43 -3.40 -1.64 -0.82
N PRO A 44 -3.74 -0.42 -0.37
CA PRO A 44 -3.72 -0.09 1.05
C PRO A 44 -4.66 -1.00 1.85
N PHE A 45 -4.38 -1.23 3.13
CA PHE A 45 -5.33 -1.82 4.05
C PHE A 45 -6.42 -0.79 4.39
N ASP A 46 -7.65 -1.25 4.57
CA ASP A 46 -8.67 -0.41 5.21
C ASP A 46 -8.31 -0.26 6.71
N ASP A 47 -8.73 0.87 7.27
CA ASP A 47 -8.35 1.48 8.54
C ASP A 47 -8.55 0.57 9.79
N ASP A 48 -9.20 -0.58 9.63
CA ASP A 48 -9.82 -1.34 10.72
C ASP A 48 -8.95 -2.47 11.32
N GLY A 49 -7.70 -2.68 10.90
CA GLY A 49 -6.96 -3.85 11.40
C GLY A 49 -5.43 -3.86 11.39
N ILE A 50 -4.78 -3.08 10.52
CA ILE A 50 -3.30 -3.04 10.48
C ILE A 50 -2.88 -1.58 10.34
N GLU A 51 -2.36 -1.00 11.43
CA GLU A 51 -1.64 0.27 11.32
C GLU A 51 -0.49 0.12 10.32
N GLU A 52 -0.67 0.78 9.18
CA GLU A 52 0.31 0.92 8.12
C GLU A 52 1.45 1.81 8.60
N ALA A 53 2.66 1.57 8.10
CA ALA A 53 3.69 2.56 8.23
C ALA A 53 3.28 3.78 7.39
N SER A 54 3.01 4.93 8.01
CA SER A 54 2.76 6.16 7.27
C SER A 54 4.07 6.59 6.58
N CYS A 55 4.29 6.09 5.37
CA CYS A 55 5.36 6.55 4.50
C CYS A 55 4.96 7.89 3.90
N GLY A 56 5.03 8.95 4.71
CA GLY A 56 4.74 10.32 4.30
C GLY A 56 3.25 10.62 4.15
N GLU A 57 2.94 11.91 3.97
CA GLU A 57 1.62 12.34 3.50
C GLU A 57 1.21 11.47 2.32
N ASN A 58 0.00 10.89 2.36
CA ASN A 58 -0.53 9.98 1.36
C ASN A 58 -0.64 10.66 -0.01
N GLU A 59 0.48 10.92 -0.68
CA GLU A 59 0.52 11.32 -2.07
C GLU A 59 0.18 10.09 -2.90
N ILE A 60 -1.12 9.96 -3.19
CA ILE A 60 -1.62 8.98 -4.12
C ILE A 60 -1.11 9.39 -5.51
N TYR A 61 0.01 8.81 -5.94
CA TYR A 61 0.50 8.97 -7.30
C TYR A 61 -0.39 8.18 -8.25
N ALA A 62 -1.37 8.85 -8.85
CA ALA A 62 -2.26 8.28 -9.86
C ALA A 62 -1.56 8.14 -11.23
N GLY A 63 -0.37 7.53 -11.27
CA GLY A 63 0.45 7.38 -12.48
C GLY A 63 -0.29 6.67 -13.61
N ALA A 64 -1.17 5.71 -13.28
CA ALA A 64 -2.00 5.01 -14.25
C ALA A 64 -2.96 5.94 -15.02
N ILE A 65 -3.48 6.99 -14.36
CA ILE A 65 -4.32 8.01 -15.01
C ILE A 65 -3.48 8.82 -16.00
N GLY A 66 -2.28 9.24 -15.61
CA GLY A 66 -1.35 9.94 -16.49
C GLY A 66 -0.98 9.12 -17.73
N VAL A 67 -0.69 7.83 -17.55
CA VAL A 67 -0.40 6.90 -18.65
C VAL A 67 -1.61 6.72 -19.58
N TRP A 68 -2.81 6.56 -19.02
CA TRP A 68 -4.03 6.42 -19.83
C TRP A 68 -4.32 7.69 -20.64
N ILE A 69 -4.17 8.88 -20.03
CA ILE A 69 -4.35 10.16 -20.72
C ILE A 69 -3.33 10.31 -21.85
N ALA A 70 -2.06 9.97 -21.61
CA ALA A 70 -1.02 10.03 -22.63
C ALA A 70 -1.27 9.07 -23.81
N GLN A 71 -1.82 7.88 -23.54
CA GLN A 71 -2.23 6.93 -24.59
C GLN A 71 -3.45 7.41 -25.37
N ARG A 72 -4.43 8.02 -24.69
CA ARG A 72 -5.69 8.47 -25.30
C ARG A 72 -5.54 9.77 -26.10
N PHE A 73 -4.63 10.64 -25.67
CA PHE A 73 -4.35 11.96 -26.25
C PHE A 73 -2.85 12.14 -26.47
N PRO A 74 -2.31 11.77 -27.65
CA PRO A 74 -0.87 11.80 -27.94
C PRO A 74 -0.24 13.20 -27.83
N TRP A 75 -1.05 14.26 -27.92
CA TRP A 75 -0.62 15.66 -27.76
C TRP A 75 -0.43 16.06 -26.29
N PHE A 76 -0.97 15.30 -25.34
CA PHE A 76 -0.87 15.58 -23.90
C PHE A 76 0.56 15.38 -23.38
N GLY A 77 1.36 14.53 -24.03
CA GLY A 77 2.79 14.38 -23.74
C GLY A 77 3.65 15.60 -24.08
N ARG A 78 3.08 16.67 -24.66
CA ARG A 78 3.77 17.94 -24.94
C ARG A 78 3.54 18.99 -23.85
N ILE A 79 2.69 18.69 -22.87
CA ILE A 79 2.43 19.57 -21.73
C ILE A 79 3.50 19.26 -20.67
N PRO A 80 4.32 20.23 -20.25
CA PRO A 80 5.32 19.99 -19.22
C PRO A 80 4.64 19.59 -17.90
N PRO A 81 5.21 18.63 -17.15
CA PRO A 81 4.70 18.31 -15.81
C PRO A 81 4.82 19.56 -14.93
N VAL A 82 3.76 19.84 -14.17
CA VAL A 82 3.72 20.89 -13.13
C VAL A 82 4.27 20.33 -11.83
#